data_AF-Q01NX2-F1
#
_entry.id   AF-Q01NX2-F1
#
_cell.length_a   1.000
_cell.length_b   1.000
_cell.length_c   1.000
_cell.angle_alpha   90.00
_cell.angle_beta   90.00
_cell.angle_gamma   90.00
#
_symmetry.space_group_name_H-M   'P 1'
#
loop_
_entity.id
_entity.type
_entity.pdbx_description
1 polymer ?
#
loop_
_entity_poly.entity_id
_entity_poly.type
_entity_poly.pdbx_seq_one_letter_code
_entity_poly.pdbx_strand_id
1 'polypeptide(L)'
;MRRGRGGNVILETALWIPVLLLLITGIFQFGKITYTYYSLKKTVNTVAAYLAAQNGVNYCNGAADPIVTNAINFGITGTTDGSGAPLIFGLTPDMITVTTQCIDPISGAPGDCDISQCGDPAGGQRPDLIVVSMPGGYIVQPRIPYILLDPIPLKPQAVMPNGGGS
;
A
#
# COMPACT_ATOMS: atom_id res chain seq x y z
N MET A 1 10.84 57.46 30.07
CA MET A 1 11.29 56.53 29.00
C MET A 1 11.00 55.09 29.43
N ARG A 2 9.91 54.47 28.96
CA ARG A 2 9.60 53.04 29.22
C ARG A 2 10.15 52.19 28.05
N ARG A 3 11.46 52.00 28.03
CA ARG A 3 12.14 51.03 27.15
C ARG A 3 12.61 49.88 28.05
N GLY A 4 12.21 48.64 27.76
CA GLY A 4 12.83 47.48 28.41
C GLY A 4 12.00 46.20 28.51
N ARG A 5 10.66 46.25 28.55
CA ARG A 5 9.86 45.02 28.76
C ARG A 5 9.63 44.19 27.49
N GLY A 6 9.59 44.79 26.30
CA GLY A 6 9.35 44.06 25.05
C GLY A 6 10.54 43.24 24.54
N GLY A 7 11.78 43.66 24.82
CA GLY A 7 12.99 42.98 24.32
C GLY A 7 13.25 41.62 24.97
N ASN A 8 12.84 41.46 26.23
CA ASN A 8 13.03 40.20 26.96
C ASN A 8 12.08 39.09 26.46
N VAL A 9 10.84 39.46 26.12
CA VAL A 9 9.84 38.52 25.57
C VAL A 9 10.23 38.02 24.18
N ILE A 10 10.85 38.87 23.34
CA ILE A 10 11.32 38.48 22.00
C ILE A 10 12.44 37.44 22.10
N LEU A 11 13.39 37.63 23.03
CA LEU A 11 14.50 36.70 23.23
C LEU A 11 14.02 35.36 23.79
N GLU A 12 13.12 35.39 24.77
CA GLU A 12 12.53 34.17 25.33
C GLU A 12 11.76 33.39 24.27
N THR A 13 10.92 34.07 23.47
CA THR A 13 10.17 33.41 22.38
C THR A 13 11.11 32.86 21.30
N ALA A 14 12.18 33.58 20.96
CA ALA A 14 13.17 33.13 19.98
C ALA A 14 13.85 31.81 20.38
N LEU A 15 14.03 31.57 21.67
CA LEU A 15 14.59 30.31 22.19
C LEU A 15 13.61 29.14 22.02
N TRP A 16 12.30 29.38 22.08
CA TRP A 16 11.26 28.35 21.94
C TRP A 16 10.89 28.04 20.49
N ILE A 17 11.07 28.98 19.55
CA ILE A 17 10.81 28.79 18.12
C ILE A 17 11.42 27.49 17.55
N PRO A 18 12.70 27.15 17.76
CA PRO A 18 13.27 25.92 17.19
C PRO A 18 12.58 24.65 17.71
N VAL A 19 12.18 24.63 19.00
CA VAL A 19 11.46 23.49 19.60
C VAL A 19 10.06 23.37 18.99
N LEU A 20 9.35 24.49 18.83
CA LEU A 20 8.02 24.51 18.21
C LEU A 20 8.08 24.06 16.75
N LEU A 21 9.06 24.54 15.97
CA LEU A 21 9.25 24.11 14.58
C LEU A 21 9.59 22.62 14.48
N LEU A 22 10.41 22.09 15.38
CA LEU A 22 10.69 20.65 15.44
C LEU A 22 9.41 19.86 15.69
N LEU A 23 8.59 20.28 16.66
CA LEU A 23 7.34 19.58 16.99
C LEU A 23 6.33 19.65 15.83
N ILE A 24 6.17 20.82 15.22
CA ILE A 24 5.29 21.02 14.07
C ILE A 24 5.73 20.14 12.90
N THR A 25 7.01 20.16 12.53
CA THR A 25 7.53 19.33 11.44
C THR A 25 7.39 17.83 11.73
N GLY A 26 7.59 17.42 12.98
CA GLY A 26 7.33 16.05 13.43
C GLY A 26 5.88 15.61 13.20
N ILE A 27 4.91 16.43 13.61
CA ILE A 27 3.47 16.14 13.39
C ILE A 27 3.16 16.07 11.89
N PHE A 28 3.68 16.99 11.08
CA PHE A 28 3.46 16.98 9.63
C PHE A 28 4.03 15.72 8.96
N GLN A 29 5.26 15.32 9.30
CA GLN A 29 5.86 14.10 8.74
C GLN A 29 5.08 12.85 9.16
N PHE A 30 4.67 12.76 10.43
CA PHE A 30 3.86 11.65 10.92
C PHE A 30 2.49 11.57 10.22
N GLY A 31 1.81 12.71 10.05
CA GLY A 31 0.56 12.80 9.31
C GLY A 31 0.71 12.35 7.86
N LYS A 32 1.78 12.78 7.18
CA LYS A 32 2.10 12.36 5.82
C LYS A 32 2.31 10.85 5.72
N ILE A 33 3.12 10.25 6.60
CA ILE A 33 3.39 8.81 6.60
C ILE A 33 2.10 8.02 6.82
N THR A 34 1.29 8.44 7.78
CA THR A 34 -0.01 7.80 8.10
C THR A 34 -0.96 7.89 6.91
N TYR A 35 -1.07 9.06 6.29
CA TYR A 35 -1.87 9.25 5.08
C TYR A 35 -1.40 8.32 3.95
N THR A 36 -0.09 8.28 3.66
CA THR A 36 0.47 7.38 2.64
C THR A 36 0.18 5.91 2.95
N TYR A 37 0.30 5.47 4.21
CA TYR A 37 -0.03 4.09 4.59
C TYR A 37 -1.51 3.75 4.31
N TYR A 38 -2.44 4.62 4.70
CA TYR A 38 -3.86 4.39 4.45
C TYR A 38 -4.22 4.46 2.96
N SER A 39 -3.59 5.35 2.20
CA SER A 39 -3.73 5.39 0.74
C SER A 39 -3.26 4.08 0.11
N LEU A 40 -2.08 3.56 0.49
CA LEU A 40 -1.58 2.28 -0.02
C LEU A 40 -2.49 1.12 0.40
N LYS A 41 -2.98 1.12 1.65
CA LYS A 41 -3.95 0.13 2.15
C LYS A 41 -5.24 0.14 1.34
N LYS A 42 -5.73 1.33 0.97
CA LYS A 42 -6.89 1.47 0.09
C LYS A 42 -6.59 0.92 -1.30
N THR A 43 -5.44 1.24 -1.88
CA THR A 43 -5.00 0.69 -3.18
C THR A 43 -4.99 -0.84 -3.19
N VAL A 44 -4.30 -1.50 -2.25
CA VAL A 44 -4.26 -2.98 -2.23
C VAL A 44 -5.64 -3.60 -2.03
N ASN A 45 -6.52 -2.94 -1.26
CA ASN A 45 -7.89 -3.39 -1.07
C ASN A 45 -8.72 -3.22 -2.35
N THR A 46 -8.57 -2.10 -3.06
CA THR A 46 -9.22 -1.88 -4.35
C THR A 46 -8.77 -2.91 -5.40
N VAL A 47 -7.48 -3.24 -5.45
CA VAL A 47 -6.96 -4.32 -6.32
C VAL A 47 -7.60 -5.67 -5.94
N ALA A 48 -7.59 -6.03 -4.65
CA ALA A 48 -8.16 -7.28 -4.17
C ALA A 48 -9.67 -7.39 -4.47
N ALA A 49 -10.42 -6.31 -4.23
CA ALA A 49 -11.85 -6.24 -4.49
C ALA A 49 -12.18 -6.29 -5.99
N TYR A 50 -11.36 -5.64 -6.83
CA TYR A 50 -11.51 -5.73 -8.29
C TYR A 50 -11.31 -7.18 -8.74
N LEU A 51 -10.25 -7.85 -8.29
CA LEU A 51 -9.99 -9.25 -8.65
C LEU A 51 -11.05 -10.21 -8.13
N ALA A 52 -11.57 -9.98 -6.92
CA ALA A 52 -12.63 -10.80 -6.34
C ALA A 52 -13.96 -10.71 -7.10
N ALA A 53 -14.18 -9.64 -7.87
CA ALA A 53 -15.37 -9.45 -8.69
C ALA A 53 -15.21 -9.93 -10.15
N GLN A 54 -14.00 -10.27 -10.57
CA GLN A 54 -13.71 -10.70 -11.93
C GLN A 54 -13.85 -12.21 -12.08
N ASN A 55 -14.35 -12.63 -13.24
CA ASN A 55 -14.42 -14.04 -13.63
C ASN A 55 -13.32 -14.36 -14.65
N GLY A 56 -12.81 -15.59 -14.63
CA GLY A 56 -11.82 -16.05 -15.62
C GLY A 56 -10.40 -15.52 -15.41
N VAL A 57 -10.07 -15.03 -14.21
CA VAL A 57 -8.71 -14.62 -13.86
C VAL A 57 -7.79 -15.85 -13.80
N ASN A 58 -6.68 -15.81 -14.54
CA ASN A 58 -5.69 -16.86 -14.49
C ASN A 58 -4.63 -16.57 -13.41
N TYR A 59 -4.89 -17.02 -12.18
CA TYR A 59 -3.97 -16.82 -11.05
C TYR A 59 -2.66 -17.61 -11.15
N CYS A 60 -2.56 -18.55 -12.08
CA CYS A 60 -1.36 -19.35 -12.30
C CYS A 60 -0.18 -18.57 -12.88
N ASN A 61 -0.47 -17.52 -13.64
CA ASN A 61 0.56 -16.72 -14.30
C ASN A 61 0.84 -15.40 -13.55
N GLY A 62 0.28 -15.24 -12.34
CA GLY A 62 0.47 -14.06 -11.50
C GLY A 62 0.20 -12.75 -12.25
N ALA A 63 1.20 -11.86 -12.26
CA ALA A 63 1.12 -10.54 -12.91
C ALA A 63 1.12 -10.58 -14.45
N ALA A 64 1.38 -11.72 -15.10
CA ALA A 64 1.34 -11.82 -16.56
C ALA A 64 -0.08 -11.98 -17.12
N ASP A 65 -1.08 -12.21 -16.26
CA ASP A 65 -2.48 -12.21 -16.69
C ASP A 65 -2.98 -10.78 -16.93
N PRO A 66 -3.67 -10.51 -18.06
CA PRO A 66 -4.12 -9.17 -18.39
C PRO A 66 -5.16 -8.63 -17.39
N ILE A 67 -5.98 -9.49 -16.77
CA ILE A 67 -6.96 -9.04 -15.76
C ILE A 67 -6.24 -8.65 -14.47
N VAL A 68 -5.20 -9.39 -14.08
CA VAL A 68 -4.34 -9.03 -12.93
C VAL A 68 -3.61 -7.71 -13.19
N THR A 69 -3.05 -7.53 -14.39
CA THR A 69 -2.40 -6.28 -14.78
C THR A 69 -3.38 -5.10 -14.74
N ASN A 70 -4.57 -5.27 -15.31
CA ASN A 70 -5.62 -4.25 -15.31
C ASN A 70 -6.07 -3.89 -13.89
N ALA A 71 -6.15 -4.87 -12.98
CA ALA A 71 -6.50 -4.64 -11.59
C ALA A 71 -5.44 -3.80 -10.86
N ILE A 72 -4.16 -4.14 -11.06
CA ILE A 72 -3.03 -3.39 -10.48
C ILE A 72 -3.01 -1.97 -11.02
N ASN A 73 -3.12 -1.79 -12.34
CA ASN A 73 -3.21 -0.47 -12.97
C ASN A 73 -4.39 0.32 -12.42
N PHE A 74 -5.57 -0.28 -12.34
CA PHE A 74 -6.77 0.36 -11.79
C PHE A 74 -6.56 0.81 -10.33
N GLY A 75 -5.90 0.00 -9.50
CA GLY A 75 -5.58 0.39 -8.12
C GLY A 75 -4.57 1.54 -8.00
N ILE A 76 -3.66 1.69 -8.97
CA ILE A 76 -2.59 2.71 -8.96
C ILE A 76 -3.04 4.01 -9.61
N THR A 77 -3.70 3.95 -10.77
CA THR A 77 -4.01 5.11 -11.63
C THR A 77 -5.50 5.41 -11.72
N GLY A 78 -6.36 4.49 -11.27
CA GLY A 78 -7.82 4.58 -11.46
C GLY A 78 -8.30 4.17 -12.85
N THR A 79 -7.40 3.74 -13.74
CA THR A 79 -7.73 3.27 -15.10
C THR A 79 -7.13 1.89 -15.35
N THR A 80 -7.83 1.01 -16.06
CA THR A 80 -7.35 -0.37 -16.31
C THR A 80 -6.17 -0.41 -17.29
N ASP A 81 -6.07 0.58 -18.17
CA ASP A 81 -5.00 0.74 -19.16
C ASP A 81 -3.73 1.39 -18.58
N GLY A 82 -3.74 1.84 -17.32
CA GLY A 82 -2.61 2.50 -16.68
C GLY A 82 -2.29 3.91 -17.22
N SER A 83 -3.17 4.51 -18.03
CA SER A 83 -2.95 5.84 -18.62
C SER A 83 -3.10 7.00 -17.62
N GLY A 84 -3.81 6.78 -16.51
CA GLY A 84 -3.99 7.78 -15.46
C GLY A 84 -2.72 8.09 -14.67
N ALA A 85 -2.68 9.26 -14.03
CA ALA A 85 -1.60 9.60 -13.11
C ALA A 85 -1.69 8.72 -11.83
N PRO A 86 -0.55 8.23 -11.30
CA PRO A 86 -0.57 7.42 -10.10
C PRO A 86 -1.06 8.23 -8.89
N LEU A 87 -2.00 7.67 -8.12
CA LEU A 87 -2.56 8.31 -6.93
C LEU A 87 -1.49 8.58 -5.85
N ILE A 88 -0.44 7.76 -5.84
CA ILE A 88 0.68 7.85 -4.91
C ILE A 88 1.96 8.02 -5.73
N PHE A 89 2.68 9.12 -5.49
CA PHE A 89 3.89 9.42 -6.24
C PHE A 89 4.95 8.31 -6.07
N GLY A 90 5.51 7.84 -7.19
CA GLY A 90 6.53 6.79 -7.18
C GLY A 90 6.03 5.38 -6.86
N LEU A 91 4.70 5.18 -6.74
CA LEU A 91 4.13 3.84 -6.69
C LEU A 91 4.14 3.23 -8.09
N THR A 92 4.75 2.05 -8.24
CA THR A 92 4.81 1.31 -9.51
C THR A 92 4.08 -0.04 -9.41
N PRO A 93 3.63 -0.60 -10.54
CA PRO A 93 2.96 -1.91 -10.56
C PRO A 93 3.79 -3.02 -9.92
N ASP A 94 5.11 -3.01 -10.12
CA ASP A 94 6.04 -4.04 -9.61
C ASP A 94 6.12 -4.10 -8.07
N MET A 95 5.68 -3.05 -7.38
CA MET A 95 5.63 -3.04 -5.91
C MET A 95 4.44 -3.83 -5.36
N ILE A 96 3.45 -4.14 -6.19
CA ILE A 96 2.23 -4.86 -5.81
C ILE A 96 2.31 -6.29 -6.32
N THR A 97 2.12 -7.23 -5.42
CA THR A 97 2.07 -8.66 -5.74
C THR A 97 0.70 -9.21 -5.37
N VAL A 98 0.18 -10.06 -6.25
CA VAL A 98 -1.07 -10.78 -6.05
C VAL A 98 -0.72 -12.24 -5.88
N THR A 99 -1.04 -12.78 -4.72
CA THR A 99 -0.92 -14.19 -4.40
C THR A 99 -2.30 -14.75 -4.07
N THR A 100 -2.43 -16.06 -4.13
CA THR A 100 -3.68 -16.76 -3.88
C THR A 100 -3.51 -17.77 -2.76
N GLN A 101 -4.55 -17.92 -1.96
CA GLN A 101 -4.59 -18.88 -0.86
C GLN A 101 -5.85 -19.73 -0.97
N CYS A 102 -5.68 -20.99 -0.62
CA CYS A 102 -6.72 -22.00 -0.62
C CYS A 102 -6.87 -22.53 0.80
N ILE A 103 -8.11 -22.81 1.21
CA ILE A 103 -8.39 -23.38 2.53
C ILE A 103 -8.18 -24.88 2.43
N ASP A 104 -7.27 -25.40 3.25
CA ASP A 104 -7.10 -26.84 3.37
C ASP A 104 -8.37 -27.46 4.00
N PRO A 105 -9.04 -28.42 3.34
CA PRO A 105 -10.26 -29.03 3.85
C PRO A 105 -10.07 -29.84 5.14
N ILE A 106 -8.83 -30.20 5.50
CA ILE A 106 -8.51 -30.98 6.69
C ILE A 106 -8.19 -30.08 7.88
N SER A 107 -7.32 -29.08 7.68
CA SER A 107 -6.88 -28.18 8.76
C SER A 107 -7.73 -26.91 8.91
N GLY A 108 -8.52 -26.55 7.90
CA GLY A 108 -9.28 -25.30 7.84
C GLY A 108 -8.41 -24.05 7.80
N ALA A 109 -7.09 -24.20 7.65
CA ALA A 109 -6.15 -23.10 7.61
C ALA A 109 -5.91 -22.63 6.16
N PRO A 110 -5.72 -21.32 5.93
CA PRO A 110 -5.30 -20.82 4.63
C PRO A 110 -3.85 -21.23 4.35
N GLY A 111 -3.63 -21.86 3.21
CA GLY A 111 -2.32 -22.19 2.67
C GLY A 111 -2.17 -21.73 1.22
N ASP A 112 -0.96 -21.87 0.66
CA ASP A 112 -0.75 -21.59 -0.76
C ASP A 112 -1.58 -22.55 -1.62
N CYS A 113 -2.22 -22.03 -2.67
CA CYS A 113 -2.96 -22.87 -3.61
C CYS A 113 -2.02 -23.82 -4.36
N ASP A 114 -2.50 -25.04 -4.65
CA ASP A 114 -1.76 -25.95 -5.51
C ASP A 114 -1.75 -25.42 -6.95
N ILE A 115 -0.54 -25.08 -7.42
CA ILE A 115 -0.28 -24.58 -8.78
C ILE A 115 0.10 -25.69 -9.76
N SER A 116 0.08 -26.95 -9.34
CA SER A 116 0.50 -28.09 -10.18
C SER A 116 -0.34 -28.26 -11.45
N GLN A 117 -1.60 -27.82 -11.44
CA GLN A 117 -2.52 -27.90 -12.59
C GLN A 117 -2.57 -26.64 -13.44
N CYS A 118 -1.63 -25.71 -13.23
CA CYS A 118 -1.53 -24.51 -14.02
C CYS A 118 -1.12 -24.80 -15.46
N GLY A 119 -2.07 -24.66 -16.40
CA GLY A 119 -1.88 -24.90 -17.83
C GLY A 119 -2.68 -26.09 -18.41
N ASP A 120 -3.42 -26.82 -17.57
CA ASP A 120 -4.34 -27.86 -18.04
C ASP A 120 -5.68 -27.24 -18.53
N PRO A 121 -6.29 -27.73 -19.63
CA PRO A 121 -7.62 -27.30 -20.07
C PRO A 121 -8.73 -27.50 -19.02
N ALA A 122 -8.52 -28.31 -17.97
CA ALA A 122 -9.42 -28.42 -16.83
C ALA A 122 -9.43 -27.17 -15.92
N GLY A 123 -8.45 -26.28 -16.06
CA GLY A 123 -8.28 -25.09 -15.22
C GLY A 123 -7.69 -25.43 -13.85
N GLY A 124 -6.72 -24.63 -13.40
CA GLY A 124 -6.16 -24.78 -12.05
C GLY A 124 -7.22 -24.59 -10.96
N GLN A 125 -6.92 -25.07 -9.74
CA GLN A 125 -7.82 -24.92 -8.60
C GLN A 125 -8.19 -23.44 -8.40
N ARG A 126 -9.50 -23.15 -8.34
CA ARG A 126 -9.98 -21.80 -8.02
C ARG A 126 -9.54 -21.44 -6.61
N PRO A 127 -8.94 -20.25 -6.40
CA PRO A 127 -8.52 -19.83 -5.08
C PRO A 127 -9.71 -19.44 -4.21
N ASP A 128 -9.61 -19.69 -2.90
CA ASP A 128 -10.62 -19.27 -1.92
C ASP A 128 -10.39 -17.83 -1.45
N LEU A 129 -9.12 -17.44 -1.30
CA LEU A 129 -8.72 -16.10 -0.90
C LEU A 129 -7.70 -15.51 -1.89
N ILE A 130 -7.85 -14.22 -2.13
CA ILE A 130 -6.94 -13.40 -2.91
C ILE A 130 -6.17 -12.52 -1.92
N VAL A 131 -4.85 -12.61 -1.94
CA VAL A 131 -3.96 -11.83 -1.09
C VAL A 131 -3.19 -10.85 -1.95
N VAL A 132 -3.42 -9.56 -1.73
CA VAL A 132 -2.66 -8.50 -2.40
C VAL A 132 -1.72 -7.87 -1.39
N SER A 133 -0.42 -7.88 -1.68
CA SER A 133 0.60 -7.43 -0.75
C SER A 133 1.72 -6.65 -1.45
N MET A 134 2.48 -5.89 -0.65
CA MET A 134 3.67 -5.16 -1.09
C MET A 134 4.92 -5.71 -0.39
N PRO A 135 5.55 -6.79 -0.91
CA PRO A 135 6.62 -7.49 -0.20
C PRO A 135 7.89 -6.65 -0.06
N GLY A 136 8.25 -5.90 -1.11
CA GLY A 136 9.36 -4.92 -1.09
C GLY A 136 9.05 -3.68 -0.24
N GLY A 137 7.76 -3.39 -0.02
CA GLY A 137 7.27 -2.23 0.70
C GLY A 137 7.47 -0.91 -0.06
N TYR A 138 6.69 0.10 0.35
CA TYR A 138 6.83 1.47 -0.14
C TYR A 138 7.73 2.26 0.82
N ILE A 139 8.88 2.72 0.34
CA ILE A 139 9.90 3.37 1.16
C ILE A 139 9.51 4.83 1.43
N VAL A 140 9.32 5.19 2.70
CA VAL A 140 9.14 6.57 3.12
C VAL A 140 10.29 7.01 3.99
N GLN A 141 10.94 8.11 3.62
CA GLN A 141 11.98 8.72 4.44
C GLN A 141 11.43 9.96 5.15
N PRO A 142 11.29 9.94 6.49
CA PRO A 142 10.96 11.13 7.26
C PRO A 142 12.09 12.15 7.15
N ARG A 143 11.77 13.41 6.84
CA ARG A 143 12.74 14.51 6.88
C ARG A 143 12.38 15.46 8.02
N ILE A 144 12.94 15.20 9.20
CA ILE A 144 12.80 16.07 10.37
C ILE A 144 14.12 16.85 10.52
N PRO A 145 14.08 18.19 10.66
CA PRO A 145 15.30 18.96 10.88
C PRO A 145 16.10 18.43 12.08
N TYR A 146 17.42 18.35 11.92
CA TYR A 146 18.36 17.90 12.97
C TYR A 146 18.23 16.44 13.43
N ILE A 147 17.34 15.64 12.82
CA ILE A 147 17.16 14.21 13.11
C ILE A 147 17.22 13.43 11.79
N LEU A 148 18.23 12.58 11.66
CA LEU A 148 18.32 11.62 10.57
C LEU A 148 17.60 10.34 10.99
N LEU A 149 16.59 9.97 10.21
CA LEU A 149 15.83 8.73 10.40
C LEU A 149 16.06 7.82 9.20
N ASP A 150 16.19 6.53 9.49
CA ASP A 150 16.27 5.51 8.47
C ASP A 150 14.94 5.43 7.69
N PRO A 151 14.98 5.04 6.40
CA PRO A 151 13.77 4.85 5.63
C PRO A 151 12.88 3.76 6.21
N ILE A 152 11.58 4.02 6.26
CA ILE A 152 10.58 3.10 6.80
C ILE A 152 9.86 2.41 5.63
N PRO A 153 9.93 1.07 5.51
CA PRO A 153 9.19 0.34 4.49
C PRO A 153 7.74 0.13 4.93
N LEU A 154 6.79 0.73 4.22
CA LEU A 154 5.36 0.50 4.42
C LEU A 154 4.91 -0.74 3.66
N LYS A 155 4.42 -1.76 4.36
CA LYS A 155 4.01 -3.06 3.79
C LYS A 155 2.53 -3.35 4.05
N PRO A 156 1.60 -2.66 3.37
CA PRO A 156 0.19 -3.00 3.49
C PRO A 156 -0.10 -4.31 2.76
N GLN A 157 -1.11 -5.01 3.27
CA GLN A 157 -1.65 -6.23 2.69
C GLN A 157 -3.18 -6.20 2.77
N ALA A 158 -3.87 -6.76 1.79
CA ALA A 158 -5.30 -6.98 1.82
C ALA A 158 -5.60 -8.42 1.45
N VAL A 159 -6.60 -8.99 2.11
CA VAL A 159 -7.11 -10.33 1.85
C VAL A 159 -8.59 -10.20 1.56
N MET A 160 -9.04 -10.79 0.46
CA MET A 160 -10.44 -10.82 0.07
C MET A 160 -10.84 -12.25 -0.30
N PRO A 161 -12.04 -12.72 0.06
CA PRO A 161 -12.56 -13.97 -0.46
C PRO A 161 -12.77 -13.83 -1.97
N ASN A 162 -12.47 -14.89 -2.72
CA ASN A 162 -12.73 -14.92 -4.14
C ASN A 162 -14.23 -15.08 -4.39
N GLY A 163 -14.88 -14.02 -4.85
CA GLY A 163 -16.32 -13.99 -5.11
C GLY A 163 -16.71 -14.28 -6.56
N GLY A 164 -15.74 -14.43 -7.47
CA GLY A 164 -15.98 -14.62 -8.90
C GLY A 164 -16.83 -15.86 -9.14
N GLY A 165 -18.09 -15.65 -9.51
CA GLY A 165 -19.05 -16.72 -9.78
C GLY A 165 -18.57 -17.60 -10.93
N SER A 166 -18.74 -18.92 -10.76
CA SER A 166 -18.55 -19.93 -11.80
C SER A 166 -19.34 -19.61 -13.06
#